data_AF-A0A7R9WNB4-F1
#
_entry.id   AF-A0A7R9WNB4-F1
#
_cell.length_a   1.000
_cell.length_b   1.000
_cell.length_c   1.000
_cell.angle_alpha   90.00
_cell.angle_beta   90.00
_cell.angle_gamma   90.00
#
_symmetry.space_group_name_H-M   'P 1'
#
loop_
_entity.id
_entity.type
_entity.pdbx_description
1 polymer ?
#
loop_
_entity_poly.entity_id
_entity_poly.type
_entity_poly.pdbx_seq_one_letter_code
_entity_poly.pdbx_strand_id
1 'polypeptide(L)'
;DTVHICAIGVFTFVMIYLRNPEHAYMYTYAAMSIGAILIGATENGYDVEEYIPKRIQLIFVGVFIFASVELFLFPRSSRNVVETMSLSVLFQCESFLGEGKSFLEQLEHDVAAHHVDVETGEHISTQRDGAATSDRDDPRTIEMEKEAQQRHQINAADSPSKTKLEELQQSIHSCASSLAQEVPSALKEPYFGFSQRLIPAPIINISREATLLDRQTTLLMKAFTRIPALYSNQVWNSPSHTHAYSFSQKHNSSRNGVAAGTGAESGVAGTTAAILAEERRDWPKVYHQMISMASQQIQKCCDNLRVAFPDGRLRPQHGNSLDAVAAAASFKEMNSIRLQLVDMWSRSFYEMQGYHLERAGGDRAKAIESMNPTQVVTLGVTISYLLEICRHCHQIGENLEAYARSFPR
;
A
#
# COMPACT_ATOMS: atom_id res chain seq x y z
N ASP A 1 -35.82 -34.29 -37.90
CA ASP A 1 -36.39 -33.11 -37.21
C ASP A 1 -36.02 -33.03 -35.73
N THR A 2 -36.25 -34.08 -34.93
CA THR A 2 -35.96 -34.09 -33.48
C THR A 2 -34.52 -33.71 -33.11
N VAL A 3 -33.54 -34.19 -33.88
CA VAL A 3 -32.11 -33.90 -33.67
C VAL A 3 -31.79 -32.41 -33.83
N HIS A 4 -32.46 -31.72 -34.76
CA HIS A 4 -32.20 -30.31 -35.06
C HIS A 4 -32.78 -29.40 -33.97
N ILE A 5 -33.98 -29.71 -33.48
CA ILE A 5 -34.62 -29.00 -32.36
C ILE A 5 -33.78 -29.14 -31.09
N CYS A 6 -33.25 -30.35 -30.80
CA CYS A 6 -32.35 -30.54 -29.66
C CYS A 6 -31.05 -29.73 -29.80
N ALA A 7 -30.45 -29.68 -31.00
CA ALA A 7 -29.23 -28.90 -31.23
C ALA A 7 -29.46 -27.39 -31.05
N ILE A 8 -30.59 -26.86 -31.52
CA ILE A 8 -30.99 -25.46 -31.32
C ILE A 8 -31.22 -25.17 -29.83
N GLY A 9 -31.92 -26.05 -29.12
CA GLY A 9 -32.13 -25.92 -27.68
C GLY A 9 -30.83 -25.89 -26.89
N VAL A 10 -29.88 -26.79 -27.22
CA VAL A 10 -28.55 -26.82 -26.60
C VAL A 10 -27.76 -25.54 -26.93
N PHE A 11 -27.80 -25.06 -28.16
CA PHE A 11 -27.13 -23.81 -28.55
C PHE A 11 -27.69 -22.60 -27.79
N THR A 12 -29.01 -22.45 -27.72
CA THR A 12 -29.66 -21.37 -26.97
C THR A 12 -29.34 -21.45 -25.49
N PHE A 13 -29.32 -22.66 -24.90
CA PHE A 13 -28.93 -22.87 -23.51
C PHE A 13 -27.47 -22.47 -23.25
N VAL A 14 -26.54 -22.89 -24.12
CA VAL A 14 -25.11 -22.53 -24.01
C VAL A 14 -24.91 -21.02 -24.17
N MET A 15 -25.61 -20.37 -25.09
CA MET A 15 -25.52 -18.91 -25.26
C MET A 15 -26.08 -18.12 -24.07
N ILE A 16 -27.14 -18.61 -23.42
CA ILE A 16 -27.67 -18.02 -22.18
C ILE A 16 -26.71 -18.28 -21.01
N TYR A 17 -26.10 -19.47 -20.97
CA TYR A 17 -25.15 -19.85 -19.92
C TYR A 17 -23.85 -19.03 -20.00
N LEU A 18 -23.36 -18.75 -21.22
CA LEU A 18 -22.18 -17.92 -21.49
C LEU A 18 -22.46 -16.41 -21.49
N ARG A 19 -23.64 -15.97 -21.02
CA ARG A 19 -24.01 -14.56 -21.06
C ARG A 19 -23.03 -13.70 -20.25
N ASN A 20 -22.73 -12.51 -20.77
CA ASN A 20 -22.05 -11.50 -19.98
C ASN A 20 -23.01 -10.97 -18.88
N PRO A 21 -22.66 -11.04 -17.58
CA PRO A 21 -23.53 -10.56 -16.51
C PRO A 21 -23.84 -9.07 -16.59
N GLU A 22 -22.97 -8.26 -17.21
CA GLU A 22 -23.20 -6.81 -17.38
C GLU A 22 -24.30 -6.49 -18.40
N HIS A 23 -24.55 -7.41 -19.34
CA HIS A 23 -25.56 -7.27 -20.41
C HIS A 23 -26.48 -8.48 -20.46
N ALA A 24 -26.77 -9.06 -19.29
CA ALA A 24 -27.46 -10.33 -19.17
C ALA A 24 -28.81 -10.34 -19.90
N TYR A 25 -29.52 -9.21 -19.91
CA TYR A 25 -30.83 -9.09 -20.55
C TYR A 25 -30.73 -9.08 -22.08
N MET A 26 -29.83 -8.28 -22.65
CA MET A 26 -29.58 -8.21 -24.09
C MET A 26 -29.17 -9.59 -24.66
N TYR A 27 -28.24 -10.28 -23.98
CA TYR A 27 -27.79 -11.61 -24.37
C TYR A 27 -28.90 -12.66 -24.29
N THR A 28 -29.69 -12.65 -23.21
CA THR A 28 -30.80 -13.60 -23.04
C THR A 28 -31.88 -13.36 -24.10
N TYR A 29 -32.22 -12.10 -24.39
CA TYR A 29 -33.19 -11.74 -25.43
C TYR A 29 -32.72 -12.18 -26.83
N ALA A 30 -31.47 -11.91 -27.17
CA ALA A 30 -30.89 -12.30 -28.45
C ALA A 30 -30.86 -13.83 -28.61
N ALA A 31 -30.38 -14.56 -27.59
CA ALA A 31 -30.29 -16.02 -27.62
C ALA A 31 -31.66 -16.69 -27.71
N MET A 32 -32.65 -16.22 -26.93
CA MET A 32 -34.02 -16.75 -26.97
C MET A 32 -34.72 -16.45 -28.29
N SER A 33 -34.50 -15.26 -28.85
CA SER A 33 -35.11 -14.86 -30.13
C SER A 33 -34.53 -15.64 -31.30
N ILE A 34 -33.21 -15.86 -31.33
CA ILE A 34 -32.55 -16.72 -32.34
C ILE A 34 -33.05 -18.17 -32.21
N GLY A 35 -33.11 -18.70 -30.98
CA GLY A 35 -33.60 -20.04 -30.71
C GLY A 35 -35.04 -20.27 -31.18
N ALA A 36 -35.96 -19.36 -30.83
CA ALA A 36 -37.37 -19.46 -31.20
C ALA A 36 -37.59 -19.41 -32.73
N ILE A 37 -36.79 -18.61 -33.44
CA ILE A 37 -36.86 -18.50 -34.90
C ILE A 37 -36.35 -19.76 -35.59
N LEU A 38 -35.22 -20.31 -35.11
CA LEU A 38 -34.67 -21.55 -35.65
C LEU A 38 -35.64 -22.72 -35.44
N ILE A 39 -36.26 -22.82 -34.26
CA ILE A 39 -37.29 -23.84 -33.98
C ILE A 39 -38.49 -23.67 -34.92
N GLY A 40 -39.05 -22.47 -35.01
CA GLY A 40 -40.21 -22.20 -35.87
C GLY A 40 -39.94 -22.38 -37.37
N ALA A 41 -38.71 -22.17 -37.82
CA ALA A 41 -38.30 -22.45 -39.20
C ALA A 41 -38.23 -23.96 -39.46
N THR A 42 -37.66 -24.75 -38.52
CA THR A 42 -37.62 -26.21 -38.64
C THR A 42 -38.99 -26.88 -38.58
N GLU A 43 -39.91 -26.41 -37.73
CA GLU A 43 -41.24 -27.04 -37.59
C GLU A 43 -42.16 -26.80 -38.79
N ASN A 44 -42.04 -25.65 -39.46
CA ASN A 44 -42.93 -25.27 -40.55
C ASN A 44 -42.37 -25.55 -41.96
N GLY A 45 -41.15 -26.09 -42.06
CA GLY A 45 -40.51 -26.39 -43.34
C GLY A 45 -40.28 -25.17 -44.23
N TYR A 46 -40.08 -23.99 -43.63
CA TYR A 46 -39.78 -22.77 -44.38
C TYR A 46 -38.40 -22.89 -45.04
N ASP A 47 -38.31 -22.45 -46.29
CA ASP A 47 -37.05 -22.46 -47.03
C ASP A 47 -36.00 -21.60 -46.30
N VAL A 48 -34.93 -22.28 -45.90
CA VAL A 48 -33.91 -21.81 -44.97
C VAL A 48 -33.11 -20.68 -45.61
N GLU A 49 -32.95 -20.69 -46.93
CA GLU A 49 -32.05 -19.79 -47.66
C GLU A 49 -32.50 -18.34 -47.68
N GLU A 50 -33.81 -18.04 -47.64
CA GLU A 50 -34.29 -16.66 -47.73
C GLU A 50 -34.99 -16.16 -46.46
N TYR A 51 -35.70 -17.04 -45.75
CA TYR A 51 -36.48 -16.67 -44.56
C TYR A 51 -35.59 -16.43 -43.34
N ILE A 52 -34.60 -17.30 -43.12
CA ILE A 52 -33.75 -17.26 -41.94
C ILE A 52 -32.83 -16.01 -41.95
N PRO A 53 -32.16 -15.64 -43.05
CA PRO A 53 -31.33 -14.43 -43.07
C PRO A 53 -32.12 -13.15 -42.77
N LYS A 54 -33.33 -13.00 -43.34
CA LYS A 54 -34.20 -11.84 -43.08
C LYS A 54 -34.63 -11.76 -41.61
N ARG A 55 -34.96 -12.89 -40.98
CA ARG A 55 -35.31 -12.96 -39.55
C ARG A 55 -34.12 -12.65 -38.64
N ILE A 56 -32.93 -13.19 -38.93
CA ILE A 56 -31.70 -12.89 -38.21
C ILE A 56 -31.37 -11.39 -38.31
N GLN A 57 -31.51 -10.80 -39.49
CA GLN A 57 -31.31 -9.37 -39.70
C GLN A 57 -32.28 -8.54 -38.83
N LEU A 58 -33.54 -8.97 -38.72
CA LEU A 58 -34.54 -8.32 -37.86
C LEU A 58 -34.21 -8.43 -36.37
N ILE A 59 -33.64 -9.56 -35.93
CA ILE A 59 -33.12 -9.72 -34.56
C ILE A 59 -31.93 -8.79 -34.34
N PHE A 60 -30.98 -8.72 -35.27
CA PHE A 60 -29.83 -7.81 -35.14
C PHE A 60 -30.27 -6.35 -35.06
N VAL A 61 -31.26 -5.94 -35.86
CA VAL A 61 -31.87 -4.61 -35.77
C VAL A 61 -32.56 -4.43 -34.41
N GLY A 62 -33.31 -5.42 -33.94
CA GLY A 62 -33.95 -5.38 -32.62
C GLY A 62 -32.95 -5.30 -31.47
N VAL A 63 -31.87 -6.08 -31.51
CA VAL A 63 -30.76 -6.04 -30.56
C VAL A 63 -30.01 -4.71 -30.66
N PHE A 64 -29.81 -4.15 -31.86
CA PHE A 64 -29.17 -2.85 -32.01
C PHE A 64 -30.04 -1.71 -31.47
N ILE A 65 -31.35 -1.73 -31.74
CA ILE A 65 -32.30 -0.78 -31.17
C ILE A 65 -32.32 -0.95 -29.66
N PHE A 66 -32.42 -2.18 -29.14
CA PHE A 66 -32.45 -2.43 -27.71
C PHE A 66 -31.13 -2.05 -27.04
N ALA A 67 -29.98 -2.36 -27.64
CA ALA A 67 -28.67 -1.96 -27.15
C ALA A 67 -28.50 -0.44 -27.20
N SER A 68 -29.01 0.23 -28.23
CA SER A 68 -29.02 1.69 -28.30
C SER A 68 -29.91 2.26 -27.20
N VAL A 69 -31.13 1.74 -27.05
CA VAL A 69 -32.07 2.13 -26.00
C VAL A 69 -31.49 1.83 -24.62
N GLU A 70 -30.81 0.70 -24.42
CA GLU A 70 -30.14 0.34 -23.19
C GLU A 70 -28.94 1.25 -22.92
N LEU A 71 -28.17 1.61 -23.94
CA LEU A 71 -27.04 2.52 -23.82
C LEU A 71 -27.48 3.97 -23.57
N PHE A 72 -28.65 4.38 -24.10
CA PHE A 72 -29.23 5.72 -23.92
C PHE A 72 -30.13 5.85 -22.68
N LEU A 73 -30.86 4.80 -22.28
CA LEU A 73 -31.76 4.78 -21.11
C LEU A 73 -31.10 4.20 -19.86
N PHE A 74 -30.18 3.25 -20.03
CA PHE A 74 -29.37 2.62 -18.98
C PHE A 74 -27.87 2.79 -19.26
N PRO A 75 -27.37 4.04 -19.50
CA PRO A 75 -25.92 4.26 -19.57
C PRO A 75 -25.28 3.62 -18.34
N ARG A 76 -24.04 3.10 -18.46
CA ARG A 76 -23.24 2.55 -17.35
C ARG A 76 -23.54 3.38 -16.10
N SER A 77 -24.37 2.86 -15.21
CA SER A 77 -24.96 3.74 -14.20
C SER A 77 -23.82 4.28 -13.36
N SER A 78 -23.64 5.59 -13.38
CA SER A 78 -22.61 6.25 -12.57
C SER A 78 -22.81 5.90 -11.09
N ARG A 79 -24.02 5.49 -10.68
CA ARG A 79 -24.25 4.86 -9.36
C ARG A 79 -23.49 3.56 -9.16
N ASN A 80 -23.56 2.61 -10.10
CA ASN A 80 -22.79 1.36 -9.99
C ASN A 80 -21.28 1.66 -9.89
N VAL A 81 -20.81 2.66 -10.66
CA VAL A 81 -19.41 3.10 -10.60
C VAL A 81 -19.11 3.67 -9.21
N VAL A 82 -19.92 4.60 -8.70
CA VAL A 82 -19.74 5.22 -7.38
C VAL A 82 -19.79 4.18 -6.25
N GLU A 83 -20.73 3.24 -6.28
CA GLU A 83 -20.84 2.15 -5.31
C GLU A 83 -19.58 1.28 -5.29
N THR A 84 -19.10 0.89 -6.48
CA THR A 84 -17.91 0.05 -6.62
C THR A 84 -16.64 0.80 -6.23
N MET A 85 -16.48 2.02 -6.70
CA MET A 85 -15.30 2.85 -6.44
C MET A 85 -15.20 3.24 -4.96
N SER A 86 -16.33 3.45 -4.27
CA SER A 86 -16.34 3.74 -2.84
C SER A 86 -15.68 2.64 -2.00
N LEU A 87 -15.88 1.37 -2.37
CA LEU A 87 -15.23 0.23 -1.72
C LEU A 87 -13.83 -0.02 -2.28
N SER A 88 -13.64 0.15 -3.58
CA SER A 88 -12.35 -0.05 -4.26
C SER A 88 -11.24 0.83 -3.67
N VAL A 89 -11.52 2.08 -3.30
CA VAL A 89 -10.53 2.96 -2.64
C VAL A 89 -10.00 2.34 -1.35
N LEU A 90 -10.86 1.69 -0.55
CA LEU A 90 -10.45 1.05 0.70
C LEU A 90 -9.60 -0.20 0.45
N PHE A 91 -9.98 -1.03 -0.53
CA PHE A 91 -9.21 -2.22 -0.91
C PHE A 91 -7.85 -1.87 -1.52
N GLN A 92 -7.77 -0.79 -2.28
CA GLN A 92 -6.50 -0.28 -2.78
C GLN A 92 -5.64 0.29 -1.66
N CYS A 93 -6.24 0.97 -0.68
CA CYS A 93 -5.53 1.45 0.51
C CYS A 93 -4.98 0.30 1.37
N GLU A 94 -5.76 -0.77 1.57
CA GLU A 94 -5.31 -2.01 2.20
C GLU A 94 -4.08 -2.58 1.48
N SER A 95 -4.17 -2.72 0.15
CA SER A 95 -3.08 -3.24 -0.68
C SER A 95 -1.84 -2.36 -0.59
N PHE A 96 -2.01 -1.04 -0.63
CA PHE A 96 -0.92 -0.06 -0.49
C PHE A 96 -0.21 -0.16 0.87
N LEU A 97 -0.95 -0.24 1.98
CA LEU A 97 -0.35 -0.41 3.30
C LEU A 97 0.32 -1.77 3.46
N GLY A 98 -0.24 -2.82 2.86
CA GLY A 98 0.37 -4.16 2.80
C GLY A 98 1.70 -4.16 2.06
N GLU A 99 1.78 -3.51 0.89
CA GLU A 99 3.04 -3.39 0.14
C GLU A 99 4.04 -2.46 0.85
N GLY A 100 3.56 -1.38 1.47
CA GLY A 100 4.39 -0.49 2.29
C GLY A 100 5.01 -1.20 3.49
N LYS A 101 4.31 -2.18 4.08
CA LYS A 101 4.85 -3.08 5.10
C LYS A 101 6.00 -3.91 4.53
N SER A 102 5.78 -4.61 3.42
CA SER A 102 6.79 -5.44 2.75
C SER A 102 8.04 -4.65 2.35
N PHE A 103 7.86 -3.41 1.88
CA PHE A 103 8.95 -2.50 1.55
C PHE A 103 9.83 -2.19 2.77
N LEU A 104 9.22 -1.91 3.93
CA LEU A 104 9.98 -1.63 5.15
C LEU A 104 10.65 -2.86 5.75
N GLU A 105 10.03 -4.04 5.62
CA GLU A 105 10.63 -5.32 6.00
C GLU A 105 11.88 -5.61 5.14
N GLN A 106 11.80 -5.36 3.84
CA GLN A 106 12.98 -5.46 2.96
C GLN A 106 14.07 -4.46 3.36
N LEU A 107 13.71 -3.22 3.66
CA LEU A 107 14.66 -2.21 4.11
C LEU A 107 15.32 -2.62 5.45
N GLU A 108 14.57 -3.20 6.37
CA GLU A 108 15.09 -3.74 7.63
C GLU A 108 16.15 -4.83 7.36
N HIS A 109 15.87 -5.75 6.44
CA HIS A 109 16.82 -6.77 6.02
C HIS A 109 18.08 -6.20 5.33
N ASP A 110 17.92 -5.24 4.43
CA ASP A 110 19.04 -4.62 3.71
C ASP A 110 19.96 -3.85 4.67
N VAL A 111 19.38 -3.14 5.65
CA VAL A 111 20.14 -2.47 6.71
C VAL A 111 20.89 -3.50 7.54
N ALA A 112 20.24 -4.59 7.98
CA ALA A 112 20.86 -5.65 8.76
C ALA A 112 21.99 -6.37 8.01
N ALA A 113 21.84 -6.63 6.71
CA ALA A 113 22.87 -7.25 5.88
C ALA A 113 24.12 -6.38 5.78
N HIS A 114 23.94 -5.07 5.58
CA HIS A 114 25.06 -4.12 5.55
C HIS A 114 25.86 -4.04 6.85
N HIS A 115 25.24 -4.32 7.99
CA HIS A 115 25.94 -4.37 9.27
C HIS A 115 26.95 -5.52 9.34
N VAL A 116 26.58 -6.70 8.83
CA VAL A 116 27.44 -7.89 8.87
C VAL A 116 28.69 -7.73 8.00
N ASP A 117 28.56 -7.07 6.84
CA ASP A 117 29.68 -6.86 5.90
C ASP A 117 30.73 -5.89 6.46
N VAL A 118 30.30 -4.85 7.20
CA VAL A 118 31.23 -3.88 7.82
C VAL A 118 32.05 -4.55 8.93
N GLU A 119 31.41 -5.33 9.81
CA GLU A 119 32.09 -6.04 10.90
C GLU A 119 33.11 -7.08 10.38
N THR A 120 32.75 -7.80 9.31
CA THR A 120 33.66 -8.79 8.71
C THR A 120 34.82 -8.14 7.94
N GLY A 121 34.61 -7.00 7.29
CA GLY A 121 35.67 -6.22 6.63
C GLY A 121 36.71 -5.65 7.59
N GLU A 122 36.29 -5.19 8.78
CA GLU A 122 37.21 -4.69 9.81
C GLU A 122 38.12 -5.80 10.39
N HIS A 123 37.61 -7.01 10.54
CA HIS A 123 38.41 -8.15 11.01
C HIS A 123 39.46 -8.62 10.00
N ILE A 124 39.19 -8.50 8.69
CA ILE A 124 40.15 -8.87 7.64
C ILE A 124 41.28 -7.83 7.51
N SER A 125 40.97 -6.55 7.72
CA SER A 125 41.97 -5.47 7.65
C SER A 125 42.91 -5.44 8.85
N THR A 126 42.41 -5.69 10.06
CA THR A 126 43.26 -5.76 11.27
C THR A 126 44.22 -6.96 11.29
N GLN A 127 43.94 -8.02 10.54
CA GLN A 127 44.86 -9.17 10.42
C GLN A 127 45.99 -8.93 9.39
N ARG A 128 45.95 -7.84 8.61
CA ARG A 128 46.91 -7.54 7.54
C ARG A 128 47.94 -6.46 7.88
N ASP A 129 47.81 -5.80 9.03
CA ASP A 129 48.70 -4.71 9.49
C ASP A 129 50.07 -5.17 10.03
N GLY A 130 50.52 -6.36 9.66
CA GLY A 130 51.89 -6.83 9.88
C GLY A 130 52.91 -6.35 8.84
N ALA A 131 52.51 -5.69 7.74
CA ALA A 131 53.45 -5.26 6.71
C ALA A 131 53.04 -3.99 5.95
N ALA A 132 53.88 -2.97 6.11
CA ALA A 132 54.13 -1.84 5.22
C ALA A 132 53.09 -0.68 5.17
N THR A 133 53.62 0.45 5.65
CA THR A 133 53.20 1.85 5.54
C THR A 133 52.57 2.31 4.22
N SER A 134 51.44 3.01 4.37
CA SER A 134 51.16 4.35 3.82
C SER A 134 51.09 4.51 2.30
N ASP A 135 49.90 4.27 1.74
CA ASP A 135 49.38 5.05 0.60
C ASP A 135 47.83 4.96 0.60
N ARG A 136 47.19 5.66 1.56
CA ARG A 136 45.73 5.64 1.76
C ARG A 136 45.01 6.76 1.00
N ASP A 137 45.77 7.62 0.30
CA ASP A 137 45.28 8.70 -0.56
C ASP A 137 45.27 8.32 -2.05
N ASP A 138 45.30 7.02 -2.39
CA ASP A 138 45.20 6.59 -3.78
C ASP A 138 43.79 6.96 -4.31
N PRO A 139 43.67 7.87 -5.30
CA PRO A 139 42.39 8.33 -5.83
C PRO A 139 41.50 7.20 -6.33
N ARG A 140 42.07 6.03 -6.66
CA ARG A 140 41.32 4.82 -7.03
C ARG A 140 40.44 4.27 -5.91
N THR A 141 40.88 4.37 -4.66
CA THR A 141 40.11 3.91 -3.49
C THR A 141 38.88 4.80 -3.28
N ILE A 142 39.05 6.12 -3.44
CA ILE A 142 37.96 7.11 -3.34
C ILE A 142 36.96 6.95 -4.49
N GLU A 143 37.44 6.63 -5.70
CA GLU A 143 36.60 6.41 -6.87
C GLU A 143 35.79 5.11 -6.75
N MET A 144 36.39 4.04 -6.24
CA MET A 144 35.73 2.76 -6.00
C MET A 144 34.66 2.84 -4.89
N GLU A 145 34.89 3.67 -3.86
CA GLU A 145 33.91 3.95 -2.80
C GLU A 145 32.72 4.78 -3.31
N LYS A 146 32.97 5.77 -4.18
CA LYS A 146 31.91 6.51 -4.89
C LYS A 146 31.09 5.60 -5.82
N GLU A 147 31.74 4.70 -6.56
CA GLU A 147 31.05 3.73 -7.40
C GLU A 147 30.20 2.76 -6.58
N ALA A 148 30.66 2.31 -5.40
CA ALA A 148 29.88 1.47 -4.50
C ALA A 148 28.66 2.23 -3.94
N GLN A 149 28.82 3.49 -3.52
CA GLN A 149 27.71 4.35 -3.10
C GLN A 149 26.69 4.57 -4.22
N GLN A 150 27.16 4.79 -5.45
CA GLN A 150 26.30 5.00 -6.60
C GLN A 150 25.54 3.72 -6.98
N ARG A 151 26.17 2.54 -6.92
CA ARG A 151 25.51 1.24 -7.16
C ARG A 151 24.43 0.94 -6.11
N HIS A 152 24.66 1.25 -4.83
CA HIS A 152 23.65 1.07 -3.79
C HIS A 152 22.47 2.03 -3.93
N GLN A 153 22.70 3.28 -4.34
CA GLN A 153 21.62 4.23 -4.64
C GLN A 153 20.78 3.80 -5.84
N ILE A 154 21.40 3.22 -6.88
CA ILE A 154 20.70 2.70 -8.07
C ILE A 154 19.85 1.47 -7.69
N ASN A 155 20.37 0.53 -6.91
CA ASN A 155 19.64 -0.68 -6.52
C ASN A 155 18.43 -0.40 -5.60
N ALA A 156 18.52 0.60 -4.72
CA ALA A 156 17.39 1.01 -3.88
C ALA A 156 16.31 1.78 -4.66
N ALA A 157 16.67 2.44 -5.77
CA ALA A 157 15.74 3.20 -6.59
C ALA A 157 14.84 2.31 -7.47
N ASP A 158 15.30 1.10 -7.81
CA ASP A 158 14.64 0.15 -8.73
C ASP A 158 14.10 -1.11 -8.02
N SER A 159 13.88 -1.06 -6.70
CA SER A 159 13.29 -2.20 -5.99
C SER A 159 11.87 -2.49 -6.52
N PRO A 160 11.54 -3.77 -6.84
CA PRO A 160 10.21 -4.15 -7.35
C PRO A 160 9.08 -3.76 -6.39
N SER A 161 9.36 -3.72 -5.09
CA SER A 161 8.43 -3.30 -4.05
C SER A 161 8.05 -1.82 -4.19
N LYS A 162 9.00 -0.96 -4.60
CA LYS A 162 8.76 0.46 -4.83
C LYS A 162 7.88 0.68 -6.07
N THR A 163 8.14 -0.01 -7.17
CA THR A 163 7.32 0.09 -8.39
C THR A 163 5.87 -0.31 -8.12
N LYS A 164 5.65 -1.42 -7.40
CA LYS A 164 4.30 -1.83 -6.98
C LYS A 164 3.62 -0.78 -6.11
N LEU A 165 4.35 -0.15 -5.20
CA LEU A 165 3.82 0.88 -4.32
C LEU A 165 3.40 2.14 -5.09
N GLU A 166 4.16 2.52 -6.14
CA GLU A 166 3.81 3.59 -7.08
C GLU A 166 2.56 3.24 -7.91
N GLU A 167 2.48 2.01 -8.44
CA GLU A 167 1.30 1.52 -9.16
C GLU A 167 0.04 1.54 -8.28
N LEU A 168 0.14 1.09 -7.03
CA LEU A 168 -0.95 1.12 -6.06
C LEU A 168 -1.36 2.55 -5.71
N GLN A 169 -0.40 3.45 -5.50
CA GLN A 169 -0.69 4.87 -5.28
C GLN A 169 -1.41 5.49 -6.48
N GLN A 170 -0.97 5.19 -7.70
CA GLN A 170 -1.63 5.66 -8.92
C GLN A 170 -3.04 5.07 -9.08
N SER A 171 -3.25 3.83 -8.65
CA SER A 171 -4.57 3.18 -8.60
C SER A 171 -5.53 3.91 -7.65
N ILE A 172 -5.06 4.23 -6.43
CA ILE A 172 -5.81 5.03 -5.46
C ILE A 172 -6.17 6.40 -6.04
N HIS A 173 -5.20 7.07 -6.66
CA HIS A 173 -5.40 8.37 -7.28
C HIS A 173 -6.48 8.33 -8.38
N SER A 174 -6.37 7.37 -9.29
CA SER A 174 -7.35 7.17 -10.36
C SER A 174 -8.74 6.89 -9.78
N CYS A 175 -8.83 6.03 -8.76
CA CYS A 175 -10.09 5.64 -8.14
C CYS A 175 -10.76 6.84 -7.43
N ALA A 176 -10.01 7.59 -6.63
CA ALA A 176 -10.50 8.77 -5.92
C ALA A 176 -10.94 9.88 -6.89
N SER A 177 -10.16 10.13 -7.94
CA SER A 177 -10.48 11.12 -8.98
C SER A 177 -11.74 10.73 -9.76
N SER A 178 -11.85 9.48 -10.22
CA SER A 178 -13.05 8.97 -10.89
C SER A 178 -14.27 9.04 -9.97
N LEU A 179 -14.13 8.64 -8.70
CA LEU A 179 -15.22 8.73 -7.72
C LEU A 179 -15.71 10.18 -7.57
N ALA A 180 -14.80 11.15 -7.42
CA ALA A 180 -15.15 12.56 -7.30
C ALA A 180 -15.85 13.13 -8.56
N GLN A 181 -15.47 12.65 -9.75
CA GLN A 181 -16.09 13.06 -11.02
C GLN A 181 -17.48 12.45 -11.23
N GLU A 182 -17.67 11.20 -10.82
CA GLU A 182 -18.90 10.44 -11.07
C GLU A 182 -20.02 10.74 -10.05
N VAL A 183 -19.69 11.10 -8.80
CA VAL A 183 -20.69 11.38 -7.75
C VAL A 183 -21.75 12.41 -8.17
N PRO A 184 -21.41 13.57 -8.76
CA PRO A 184 -22.42 14.54 -9.22
C PRO A 184 -23.38 13.96 -10.26
N SER A 185 -22.91 13.07 -11.13
CA SER A 185 -23.73 12.39 -12.13
C SER A 185 -24.65 11.37 -11.45
N ALA A 186 -24.08 10.52 -10.58
CA ALA A 186 -24.78 9.43 -9.91
C ALA A 186 -25.95 9.92 -9.03
N LEU A 187 -25.79 11.08 -8.42
CA LEU A 187 -26.83 11.71 -7.59
C LEU A 187 -27.95 12.36 -8.42
N LYS A 188 -27.69 12.71 -9.69
CA LYS A 188 -28.68 13.29 -10.62
C LYS A 188 -29.38 12.22 -11.46
N GLU A 189 -28.77 11.05 -11.64
CA GLU A 189 -29.37 9.97 -12.41
C GLU A 189 -30.80 9.67 -11.90
N PRO A 190 -31.80 9.58 -12.78
CA PRO A 190 -33.15 9.21 -12.39
C PRO A 190 -33.18 7.79 -11.82
N TYR A 191 -34.00 7.60 -10.79
CA TYR A 191 -34.17 6.29 -10.16
C TYR A 191 -35.21 5.47 -10.93
N PHE A 192 -34.78 4.41 -11.61
CA PHE A 192 -35.67 3.48 -12.29
C PHE A 192 -35.77 2.15 -11.52
N GLY A 193 -36.60 2.12 -10.47
CA GLY A 193 -36.94 0.88 -9.73
C GLY A 193 -35.76 0.16 -9.05
N PHE A 194 -36.07 -0.99 -8.41
CA PHE A 194 -35.29 -2.02 -7.64
C PHE A 194 -33.85 -1.78 -7.13
N SER A 195 -33.04 -0.94 -7.79
CA SER A 195 -31.80 -0.37 -7.25
C SER A 195 -32.07 0.46 -5.99
N GLN A 196 -31.13 0.67 -5.08
CA GLN A 196 -31.34 1.54 -3.92
C GLN A 196 -31.03 2.99 -4.26
N ARG A 197 -31.77 3.95 -3.66
CA ARG A 197 -31.45 5.37 -3.83
C ARG A 197 -30.15 5.67 -3.08
N LEU A 198 -29.14 6.15 -3.78
CA LEU A 198 -27.93 6.69 -3.15
C LEU A 198 -28.32 7.82 -2.20
N ILE A 199 -27.87 7.74 -0.95
CA ILE A 199 -28.03 8.82 0.00
C ILE A 199 -26.93 9.85 -0.26
N PRO A 200 -27.26 11.10 -0.61
CA PRO A 200 -26.28 12.07 -1.06
C PRO A 200 -25.18 12.35 -0.03
N ALA A 201 -25.56 12.64 1.23
CA ALA A 201 -24.60 13.10 2.23
C ALA A 201 -23.49 12.08 2.55
N PRO A 202 -23.78 10.80 2.88
CA PRO A 202 -22.75 9.80 3.10
C PRO A 202 -21.85 9.58 1.88
N ILE A 203 -22.41 9.52 0.67
CA ILE A 203 -21.64 9.27 -0.56
C ILE A 203 -20.70 10.44 -0.89
N ILE A 204 -21.18 11.68 -0.75
CA ILE A 204 -20.35 12.88 -0.93
C ILE A 204 -19.19 12.89 0.08
N ASN A 205 -19.48 12.53 1.34
CA ASN A 205 -18.45 12.46 2.37
C ASN A 205 -17.44 11.35 2.09
N ILE A 206 -17.87 10.15 1.68
CA ILE A 206 -16.98 9.04 1.29
C ILE A 206 -16.04 9.49 0.15
N SER A 207 -16.59 10.14 -0.88
CA SER A 207 -15.79 10.67 -1.99
C SER A 207 -14.79 11.73 -1.54
N ARG A 208 -15.19 12.62 -0.62
CA ARG A 208 -14.29 13.63 -0.04
C ARG A 208 -13.14 12.98 0.74
N GLU A 209 -13.46 12.02 1.61
CA GLU A 209 -12.47 11.33 2.42
C GLU A 209 -11.55 10.45 1.57
N ALA A 210 -12.05 9.84 0.48
CA ALA A 210 -11.23 9.15 -0.51
C ALA A 210 -10.19 10.08 -1.18
N THR A 211 -10.58 11.31 -1.50
CA THR A 211 -9.64 12.31 -2.05
C THR A 211 -8.57 12.72 -1.03
N LEU A 212 -8.92 12.80 0.25
CA LEU A 212 -7.95 13.09 1.30
C LEU A 212 -7.02 11.90 1.54
N LEU A 213 -7.55 10.68 1.49
CA LEU A 213 -6.78 9.44 1.58
C LEU A 213 -5.73 9.33 0.45
N ASP A 214 -6.09 9.67 -0.79
CA ASP A 214 -5.16 9.77 -1.92
C ASP A 214 -3.99 10.73 -1.63
N ARG A 215 -4.29 11.91 -1.09
CA ARG A 215 -3.25 12.88 -0.71
C ARG A 215 -2.32 12.32 0.37
N GLN A 216 -2.86 11.67 1.39
CA GLN A 216 -2.03 11.12 2.47
C GLN A 216 -1.17 9.94 2.00
N THR A 217 -1.70 9.05 1.17
CA THR A 217 -0.92 7.94 0.59
C THR A 217 0.19 8.44 -0.33
N THR A 218 -0.07 9.47 -1.14
CA THR A 218 0.96 10.17 -1.92
C THR A 218 2.07 10.75 -1.06
N LEU A 219 1.71 11.39 0.06
CA LEU A 219 2.68 11.97 0.99
C LEU A 219 3.48 10.89 1.74
N LEU A 220 2.83 9.80 2.13
CA LEU A 220 3.49 8.65 2.75
C LEU A 220 4.46 7.96 1.77
N MET A 221 4.11 7.83 0.49
CA MET A 221 5.01 7.33 -0.55
C MET A 221 6.28 8.19 -0.68
N LYS A 222 6.12 9.53 -0.68
CA LYS A 222 7.25 10.46 -0.68
C LYS A 222 8.11 10.33 0.58
N ALA A 223 7.51 9.98 1.72
CA ALA A 223 8.26 9.69 2.93
C ALA A 223 9.05 8.39 2.77
N PHE A 224 8.42 7.29 2.32
CA PHE A 224 9.07 6.00 2.09
C PHE A 224 10.28 6.10 1.16
N THR A 225 10.19 6.86 0.08
CA THR A 225 11.32 7.04 -0.85
C THR A 225 12.50 7.80 -0.23
N ARG A 226 12.29 8.57 0.84
CA ARG A 226 13.35 9.30 1.54
C ARG A 226 14.00 8.52 2.68
N ILE A 227 13.28 7.56 3.25
CA ILE A 227 13.74 6.76 4.38
C ILE A 227 15.08 6.05 4.07
N PRO A 228 15.26 5.34 2.94
CA PRO A 228 16.54 4.69 2.62
C PRO A 228 17.73 5.66 2.56
N ALA A 229 17.52 6.87 2.00
CA ALA A 229 18.56 7.89 1.91
C ALA A 229 18.99 8.44 3.28
N LEU A 230 18.11 8.40 4.28
CA LEU A 230 18.47 8.78 5.64
C LEU A 230 19.38 7.75 6.31
N TYR A 231 19.17 6.46 6.03
CA TYR A 231 20.02 5.39 6.56
C TYR A 231 21.38 5.38 5.88
N SER A 232 21.41 5.46 4.55
CA SER A 232 22.69 5.45 3.84
C SER A 232 23.60 6.59 4.31
N ASN A 233 23.09 7.83 4.39
CA ASN A 233 23.88 8.98 4.85
C ASN A 233 24.36 8.87 6.31
N GLN A 234 23.68 8.10 7.17
CA GLN A 234 24.12 7.87 8.54
C GLN A 234 25.27 6.88 8.64
N VAL A 235 25.24 5.82 7.82
CA VAL A 235 26.31 4.81 7.81
C VAL A 235 27.65 5.46 7.45
N TRP A 236 27.65 6.40 6.51
CA TRP A 236 28.89 6.96 5.95
C TRP A 236 29.45 8.20 6.66
N ASN A 237 28.62 8.98 7.36
CA ASN A 237 29.06 10.25 7.98
C ASN A 237 29.45 10.15 9.46
N SER A 238 29.50 8.95 10.05
CA SER A 238 29.90 8.81 11.45
C SER A 238 31.40 9.16 11.62
N PRO A 239 31.77 10.25 12.34
CA PRO A 239 33.14 10.74 12.42
C PRO A 239 34.14 9.79 13.10
N SER A 240 33.65 8.71 13.70
CA SER A 240 34.46 7.71 14.39
C SER A 240 35.35 6.89 13.46
N HIS A 241 35.04 6.78 12.17
CA HIS A 241 35.93 6.08 11.21
C HIS A 241 37.18 6.89 10.82
N THR A 242 37.15 8.22 10.91
CA THR A 242 38.25 9.05 10.37
C THR A 242 39.27 9.49 11.43
N HIS A 243 38.90 9.55 12.72
CA HIS A 243 39.78 10.07 13.77
C HIS A 243 40.26 9.06 14.82
N ALA A 244 39.64 7.88 14.96
CA ALA A 244 40.09 6.88 15.94
C ALA A 244 41.49 6.30 15.65
N TYR A 245 41.95 6.34 14.39
CA TYR A 245 43.28 5.83 14.00
C TYR A 245 44.41 6.87 14.08
N SER A 246 44.13 8.18 14.21
CA SER A 246 45.18 9.20 14.21
C SER A 246 45.61 9.68 15.61
N PHE A 247 44.89 9.31 16.68
CA PHE A 247 45.19 9.80 18.03
C PHE A 247 45.93 8.79 18.94
N SER A 248 46.13 7.53 18.52
CA SER A 248 46.84 6.52 19.33
C SER A 248 48.33 6.35 18.98
N GLN A 249 48.90 7.17 18.09
CA GLN A 249 50.29 6.99 17.62
C GLN A 249 51.27 8.14 17.94
N LYS A 250 50.90 9.09 18.78
CA LYS A 250 51.81 10.16 19.24
C LYS A 250 51.69 10.40 20.73
N HIS A 251 52.18 9.46 21.54
CA HIS A 251 52.87 9.73 22.82
C HIS A 251 53.34 8.42 23.45
N ASN A 252 54.32 7.75 22.81
CA ASN A 252 55.20 6.82 23.52
C ASN A 252 56.59 6.89 22.91
N SER A 253 57.30 7.96 23.25
CA SER A 253 58.76 7.97 23.17
C SER A 253 59.31 8.68 24.39
N SER A 254 60.07 7.90 25.15
CA SER A 254 60.99 8.28 26.21
C SER A 254 60.42 8.55 27.61
N ARG A 255 60.31 7.48 28.41
CA ARG A 255 60.89 7.49 29.77
C ARG A 255 61.20 6.07 30.25
N ASN A 256 62.49 5.77 30.37
CA ASN A 256 63.01 4.60 31.07
C ASN A 256 62.58 4.62 32.54
N GLY A 257 62.11 3.48 33.06
CA GLY A 257 61.83 3.32 34.49
C GLY A 257 61.11 2.03 34.84
N VAL A 258 61.90 1.00 35.14
CA VAL A 258 61.60 -0.25 35.87
C VAL A 258 60.35 -0.21 36.76
N ALA A 259 59.42 -1.16 36.57
CA ALA A 259 58.87 -2.04 37.61
C ALA A 259 57.80 -2.99 37.04
N ALA A 260 57.85 -4.24 37.50
CA ALA A 260 56.93 -5.31 37.16
C ALA A 260 55.51 -5.03 37.69
N GLY A 261 54.50 -5.31 36.85
CA GLY A 261 53.09 -5.28 37.20
C GLY A 261 52.28 -6.08 36.20
N THR A 262 51.98 -7.33 36.55
CA THR A 262 50.98 -8.19 35.90
C THR A 262 49.58 -7.60 36.10
N GLY A 263 48.81 -7.40 35.03
CA GLY A 263 47.38 -7.11 35.17
C GLY A 263 46.71 -6.51 33.94
N ALA A 264 46.09 -7.38 33.13
CA ALA A 264 44.85 -7.17 32.37
C ALA A 264 44.55 -5.76 31.80
N GLU A 265 44.95 -5.51 30.55
CA GLU A 265 44.35 -4.46 29.71
C GLU A 265 44.17 -4.97 28.27
N SER A 266 43.04 -5.62 27.99
CA SER A 266 42.57 -5.86 26.61
C SER A 266 41.06 -5.59 26.45
N GLY A 267 40.49 -4.73 27.30
CA GLY A 267 39.04 -4.59 27.46
C GLY A 267 38.38 -3.35 26.83
N VAL A 268 39.13 -2.41 26.25
CA VAL A 268 38.57 -1.08 25.89
C VAL A 268 38.12 -0.98 24.43
N ALA A 269 38.72 -1.75 23.51
CA ALA A 269 38.32 -1.73 22.09
C ALA A 269 36.96 -2.41 21.83
N GLY A 270 36.56 -3.38 22.66
CA GLY A 270 35.28 -4.09 22.54
C GLY A 270 34.07 -3.25 22.98
N THR A 271 34.25 -2.28 23.87
CA THR A 271 33.16 -1.48 24.43
C THR A 271 32.69 -0.39 23.47
N THR A 272 33.59 0.23 22.70
CA THR A 272 33.24 1.26 21.71
C THR A 272 32.51 0.72 20.49
N ALA A 273 32.82 -0.50 20.04
CA ALA A 273 32.09 -1.16 18.95
C ALA A 273 30.67 -1.59 19.40
N ALA A 274 30.53 -2.08 20.64
CA ALA A 274 29.22 -2.38 21.23
C ALA A 274 28.34 -1.12 21.38
N ILE A 275 28.92 0.02 21.78
CA ILE A 275 28.23 1.32 21.91
C ILE A 275 27.82 1.89 20.53
N LEU A 276 28.59 1.63 19.47
CA LEU A 276 28.28 2.05 18.10
C LEU A 276 27.23 1.15 17.41
N ALA A 277 27.19 -0.14 17.75
CA ALA A 277 26.12 -1.05 17.32
C ALA A 277 24.78 -0.72 18.00
N GLU A 278 24.81 -0.21 19.23
CA GLU A 278 23.63 0.22 20.00
C GLU A 278 23.08 1.60 19.54
N GLU A 279 23.89 2.39 18.83
CA GLU A 279 23.55 3.72 18.29
C GLU A 279 22.59 3.65 17.08
N ARG A 280 22.48 2.49 16.41
CA ARG A 280 21.57 2.28 15.29
C ARG A 280 20.30 1.56 15.74
N ARG A 281 19.45 2.26 16.50
CA ARG A 281 18.10 1.76 16.77
C ARG A 281 17.38 1.46 15.46
N ASP A 282 16.72 0.31 15.42
CA ASP A 282 15.93 -0.18 14.28
C ASP A 282 14.65 0.66 14.05
N TRP A 283 14.79 1.93 13.73
CA TRP A 283 13.69 2.75 13.24
C TRP A 283 12.92 2.11 12.07
N PRO A 284 13.54 1.37 11.12
CA PRO A 284 12.79 0.62 10.11
C PRO A 284 11.80 -0.36 10.75
N LYS A 285 12.23 -1.05 11.81
CA LYS A 285 11.42 -2.00 12.57
C LYS A 285 10.27 -1.31 13.30
N VAL A 286 10.51 -0.14 13.90
CA VAL A 286 9.43 0.66 14.53
C VAL A 286 8.36 1.04 13.50
N TYR A 287 8.77 1.54 12.33
CA TYR A 287 7.83 1.86 11.26
C TYR A 287 7.12 0.63 10.70
N HIS A 288 7.86 -0.46 10.51
CA HIS A 288 7.31 -1.72 10.06
C HIS A 288 6.22 -2.18 11.03
N GLN A 289 6.45 -2.13 12.35
CA GLN A 289 5.44 -2.45 13.36
C GLN A 289 4.22 -1.54 13.27
N MET A 290 4.42 -0.21 13.19
CA MET A 290 3.33 0.77 13.07
C MET A 290 2.47 0.54 11.82
N ILE A 291 3.10 0.35 10.67
CA ILE A 291 2.40 0.10 9.40
C ILE A 291 1.74 -1.27 9.41
N SER A 292 2.37 -2.28 10.01
CA SER A 292 1.77 -3.61 10.18
C SER A 292 0.49 -3.53 11.01
N MET A 293 0.46 -2.74 12.09
CA MET A 293 -0.76 -2.56 12.89
C MET A 293 -1.89 -1.91 12.10
N ALA A 294 -1.59 -0.83 11.37
CA ALA A 294 -2.57 -0.15 10.53
C ALA A 294 -3.05 -1.05 9.37
N SER A 295 -2.12 -1.75 8.72
CA SER A 295 -2.37 -2.69 7.63
C SER A 295 -3.26 -3.87 8.05
N GLN A 296 -2.97 -4.49 9.21
CA GLN A 296 -3.79 -5.58 9.73
C GLN A 296 -5.21 -5.12 10.07
N GLN A 297 -5.36 -3.93 10.65
CA GLN A 297 -6.68 -3.41 10.96
C GLN A 297 -7.48 -3.08 9.69
N ILE A 298 -6.86 -2.44 8.68
CA ILE A 298 -7.57 -2.13 7.44
C ILE A 298 -7.95 -3.39 6.67
N GLN A 299 -7.09 -4.42 6.69
CA GLN A 299 -7.36 -5.73 6.12
C GLN A 299 -8.58 -6.37 6.79
N LYS A 300 -8.61 -6.43 8.12
CA LYS A 300 -9.78 -6.92 8.88
C LYS A 300 -11.07 -6.18 8.49
N CYS A 301 -11.02 -4.86 8.37
CA CYS A 301 -12.15 -4.06 7.94
C CYS A 301 -12.58 -4.40 6.50
N CYS A 302 -11.63 -4.56 5.58
CA CYS A 302 -11.88 -4.91 4.18
C CYS A 302 -12.44 -6.32 4.02
N ASP A 303 -11.99 -7.28 4.83
CA ASP A 303 -12.54 -8.64 4.84
C ASP A 303 -14.01 -8.64 5.29
N ASN A 304 -14.36 -7.87 6.32
CA ASN A 304 -15.75 -7.69 6.72
C ASN A 304 -16.59 -7.05 5.60
N LEU A 305 -16.03 -6.07 4.88
CA LEU A 305 -16.70 -5.46 3.72
C LEU A 305 -16.90 -6.44 2.56
N ARG A 306 -15.93 -7.33 2.30
CA ARG A 306 -16.06 -8.39 1.27
C ARG A 306 -17.16 -9.38 1.60
N VAL A 307 -17.33 -9.71 2.89
CA VAL A 307 -18.43 -10.57 3.35
C VAL A 307 -19.78 -9.85 3.19
N ALA A 308 -19.85 -8.57 3.59
CA ALA A 308 -21.08 -7.79 3.47
C ALA A 308 -21.47 -7.48 2.02
N PHE A 309 -20.49 -7.21 1.16
CA PHE A 309 -20.62 -6.75 -0.23
C PHE A 309 -19.82 -7.65 -1.19
N PRO A 310 -20.27 -8.90 -1.44
CA PRO A 310 -19.50 -9.86 -2.23
C PRO A 310 -19.36 -9.48 -3.71
N ASP A 311 -20.27 -8.66 -4.25
CA ASP A 311 -20.17 -8.11 -5.61
C ASP A 311 -19.37 -6.79 -5.69
N GLY A 312 -18.83 -6.33 -4.55
CA GLY A 312 -18.10 -5.07 -4.44
C GLY A 312 -18.99 -3.84 -4.55
N ARG A 313 -20.31 -3.94 -4.37
CA ARG A 313 -21.24 -2.79 -4.47
C ARG A 313 -21.91 -2.49 -3.14
N LEU A 314 -22.08 -1.21 -2.84
CA LEU A 314 -22.76 -0.70 -1.64
C LEU A 314 -24.28 -0.87 -1.72
N ARG A 315 -24.75 -2.11 -1.74
CA ARG A 315 -26.18 -2.44 -1.73
C ARG A 315 -26.44 -3.71 -0.91
N PRO A 316 -27.56 -3.76 -0.18
CA PRO A 316 -27.94 -4.95 0.57
C PRO A 316 -28.24 -6.09 -0.42
N GLN A 317 -27.46 -7.15 -0.33
CA GLN A 317 -27.75 -8.41 -0.99
C GLN A 317 -28.22 -9.43 0.04
N HIS A 318 -29.17 -10.29 -0.30
CA HIS A 318 -29.49 -11.49 0.49
C HIS A 318 -29.77 -11.29 2.00
N GLY A 319 -30.15 -10.07 2.44
CA GLY A 319 -30.34 -9.77 3.87
C GLY A 319 -29.08 -9.34 4.62
N ASN A 320 -27.97 -9.08 3.92
CA ASN A 320 -26.67 -8.66 4.48
C ASN A 320 -26.68 -7.22 5.05
N SER A 321 -27.84 -6.62 5.33
CA SER A 321 -27.90 -5.26 5.89
C SER A 321 -27.27 -5.17 7.28
N LEU A 322 -27.43 -6.23 8.09
CA LEU A 322 -26.77 -6.35 9.38
C LEU A 322 -25.25 -6.50 9.23
N ASP A 323 -24.80 -7.33 8.29
CA ASP A 323 -23.38 -7.53 8.01
C ASP A 323 -22.73 -6.24 7.49
N ALA A 324 -23.44 -5.46 6.66
CA ALA A 324 -22.98 -4.16 6.19
C ALA A 324 -22.80 -3.16 7.35
N VAL A 325 -23.74 -3.12 8.31
CA VAL A 325 -23.60 -2.27 9.51
C VAL A 325 -22.45 -2.75 10.38
N ALA A 326 -22.30 -4.06 10.59
CA ALA A 326 -21.21 -4.63 11.37
C ALA A 326 -19.84 -4.36 10.72
N ALA A 327 -19.73 -4.55 9.41
CA ALA A 327 -18.53 -4.25 8.63
C ALA A 327 -18.16 -2.77 8.72
N ALA A 328 -19.12 -1.87 8.52
CA ALA A 328 -18.88 -0.43 8.67
C ALA A 328 -18.47 -0.06 10.11
N ALA A 329 -19.09 -0.66 11.12
CA ALA A 329 -18.76 -0.42 12.53
C ALA A 329 -17.33 -0.88 12.89
N SER A 330 -16.76 -1.87 12.19
CA SER A 330 -15.38 -2.33 12.45
C SER A 330 -14.33 -1.24 12.24
N PHE A 331 -14.60 -0.23 11.40
CA PHE A 331 -13.74 0.94 11.23
C PHE A 331 -13.66 1.85 12.47
N LYS A 332 -14.52 1.67 13.48
CA LYS A 332 -14.39 2.39 14.77
C LYS A 332 -13.10 2.02 15.50
N GLU A 333 -12.64 0.79 15.33
CA GLU A 333 -11.38 0.30 15.92
C GLU A 333 -10.14 1.06 15.38
N MET A 334 -10.25 1.73 14.22
CA MET A 334 -9.17 2.58 13.69
C MET A 334 -8.79 3.71 14.64
N ASN A 335 -9.73 4.22 15.45
CA ASN A 335 -9.40 5.23 16.44
C ASN A 335 -8.52 4.66 17.56
N SER A 336 -8.74 3.40 17.97
CA SER A 336 -7.88 2.70 18.91
C SER A 336 -6.48 2.48 18.34
N ILE A 337 -6.39 2.08 17.07
CA ILE A 337 -5.09 1.94 16.38
C ILE A 337 -4.34 3.27 16.35
N ARG A 338 -5.00 4.39 16.06
CA ARG A 338 -4.36 5.73 16.10
C ARG A 338 -3.74 6.03 17.46
N LEU A 339 -4.45 5.74 18.55
CA LEU A 339 -3.92 5.94 19.90
C LEU A 339 -2.71 5.04 20.19
N GLN A 340 -2.75 3.78 19.74
CA GLN A 340 -1.62 2.86 19.88
C GLN A 340 -0.39 3.32 19.06
N LEU A 341 -0.61 3.85 17.86
CA LEU A 341 0.46 4.43 17.04
C LEU A 341 1.11 5.64 17.73
N VAL A 342 0.30 6.52 18.34
CA VAL A 342 0.80 7.67 19.10
C VAL A 342 1.60 7.21 20.33
N ASP A 343 1.12 6.21 21.07
CA ASP A 343 1.83 5.63 22.21
C ASP A 343 3.17 5.02 21.79
N MET A 344 3.17 4.18 20.76
CA MET A 344 4.39 3.55 20.22
C MET A 344 5.40 4.59 19.74
N TRP A 345 4.94 5.64 19.04
CA TRP A 345 5.77 6.76 18.62
C TRP A 345 6.35 7.49 19.83
N SER A 346 5.51 7.82 20.81
CA SER A 346 5.94 8.55 22.00
C SER A 346 7.01 7.80 22.76
N ARG A 347 6.83 6.50 22.99
CA ARG A 347 7.84 5.64 23.65
C ARG A 347 9.14 5.61 22.86
N SER A 348 9.07 5.33 21.56
CA SER A 348 10.26 5.27 20.69
C SER A 348 11.01 6.61 20.68
N PHE A 349 10.27 7.72 20.66
CA PHE A 349 10.82 9.07 20.70
C PHE A 349 11.46 9.40 22.06
N TYR A 350 10.80 9.06 23.17
CA TYR A 350 11.36 9.27 24.52
C TYR A 350 12.63 8.47 24.74
N GLU A 351 12.65 7.21 24.30
CA GLU A 351 13.83 6.38 24.44
C GLU A 351 15.00 6.89 23.57
N MET A 352 14.73 7.39 22.36
CA MET A 352 15.73 8.11 21.56
C MET A 352 16.24 9.36 22.29
N GLN A 353 15.33 10.15 22.88
CA GLN A 353 15.73 11.32 23.65
C GLN A 353 16.58 10.95 24.86
N GLY A 354 16.24 9.86 25.57
CA GLY A 354 17.01 9.33 26.69
C GLY A 354 18.43 8.95 26.26
N TYR A 355 18.57 8.26 25.14
CA TYR A 355 19.88 7.90 24.58
C TYR A 355 20.76 9.13 24.30
N HIS A 356 20.23 10.13 23.60
CA HIS A 356 20.97 11.37 23.32
C HIS A 356 21.28 12.16 24.60
N LEU A 357 20.41 12.09 25.62
CA LEU A 357 20.60 12.74 26.90
C LEU A 357 21.73 12.10 27.72
N GLU A 358 21.79 10.76 27.76
CA GLU A 358 22.87 10.02 28.41
C GLU A 358 24.22 10.32 27.75
N ARG A 359 24.26 10.32 26.41
CA ARG A 359 25.46 10.66 25.63
C ARG A 359 25.92 12.10 25.85
N ALA A 360 24.98 13.02 26.05
CA ALA A 360 25.26 14.42 26.37
C ALA A 360 25.66 14.66 27.84
N GLY A 361 25.80 13.60 28.65
CA GLY A 361 26.12 13.72 30.08
C GLY A 361 25.00 14.36 30.91
N GLY A 362 23.74 14.17 30.50
CA GLY A 362 22.57 14.75 31.15
C GLY A 362 22.22 16.18 30.71
N ASP A 363 23.00 16.78 29.81
CA ASP A 363 22.72 18.11 29.27
C ASP A 363 21.69 18.05 28.13
N ARG A 364 20.47 18.53 28.40
CA ARG A 364 19.37 18.52 27.42
C ARG A 364 19.64 19.36 26.18
N ALA A 365 20.37 20.48 26.29
CA ALA A 365 20.63 21.34 25.15
C ALA A 365 21.53 20.63 24.14
N LYS A 366 22.62 20.04 24.63
CA LYS A 366 23.55 19.21 23.84
C LYS A 366 22.87 17.97 23.27
N ALA A 367 21.97 17.34 24.03
CA ALA A 367 21.20 16.19 23.56
C ALA A 367 20.36 16.55 22.32
N ILE A 368 19.64 17.67 22.37
CA ILE A 368 18.82 18.16 21.24
C ILE A 368 19.72 18.56 20.06
N GLU A 369 20.83 19.24 20.30
CA GLU A 369 21.79 19.62 19.27
C GLU A 369 22.44 18.41 18.57
N SER A 370 22.57 17.28 19.29
CA SER A 370 23.14 16.04 18.75
C SER A 370 22.16 15.23 17.88
N MET A 371 20.86 15.54 17.93
CA MET A 371 19.87 14.84 17.12
C MET A 371 19.92 15.33 15.67
N ASN A 372 19.83 14.41 14.71
CA ASN A 372 19.67 14.79 13.32
C ASN A 372 18.24 15.35 13.10
N PRO A 373 18.07 16.66 12.85
CA PRO A 373 16.75 17.27 12.74
C PRO A 373 15.97 16.71 11.56
N THR A 374 16.65 16.36 10.46
CA THR A 374 16.01 15.77 9.28
C THR A 374 15.38 14.42 9.60
N GLN A 375 16.04 13.62 10.45
CA GLN A 375 15.50 12.33 10.88
C GLN A 375 14.29 12.50 11.77
N VAL A 376 14.40 13.31 12.83
CA VAL A 376 13.29 13.57 13.74
C VAL A 376 12.06 14.09 12.99
N VAL A 377 12.26 15.02 12.05
CA VAL A 377 11.18 15.55 11.21
C VAL A 377 10.61 14.46 10.29
N THR A 378 11.44 13.69 9.60
CA THR A 378 10.95 12.62 8.70
C THR A 378 10.17 11.56 9.47
N LEU A 379 10.62 11.23 10.68
CA LEU A 379 9.94 10.33 11.61
C LEU A 379 8.56 10.84 12.01
N GLY A 380 8.50 12.05 12.55
CA GLY A 380 7.21 12.64 12.96
C GLY A 380 6.24 12.80 11.78
N VAL A 381 6.75 13.18 10.60
CA VAL A 381 5.94 13.39 9.40
C VAL A 381 5.36 12.08 8.85
N THR A 382 6.17 11.01 8.78
CA THR A 382 5.72 9.70 8.28
C THR A 382 4.56 9.15 9.12
N ILE A 383 4.70 9.24 10.45
CA ILE A 383 3.67 8.79 11.38
C ILE A 383 2.43 9.67 11.31
N SER A 384 2.59 10.98 11.12
CA SER A 384 1.46 11.89 10.93
C SER A 384 0.61 11.50 9.72
N TYR A 385 1.23 11.10 8.60
CA TYR A 385 0.49 10.63 7.43
C TYR A 385 -0.24 9.32 7.70
N LEU A 386 0.37 8.38 8.42
CA LEU A 386 -0.28 7.11 8.81
C LEU A 386 -1.48 7.36 9.74
N LEU A 387 -1.35 8.28 10.70
CA LEU A 387 -2.43 8.68 11.60
C LEU A 387 -3.60 9.31 10.86
N GLU A 388 -3.32 10.11 9.83
CA GLU A 388 -4.33 10.72 8.97
C GLU A 388 -5.00 9.69 8.06
N ILE A 389 -4.27 8.72 7.50
CA ILE A 389 -4.85 7.57 6.78
C ILE A 389 -5.86 6.84 7.67
N CYS A 390 -5.47 6.48 8.90
CA CYS A 390 -6.37 5.81 9.84
C CYS A 390 -7.60 6.68 10.18
N ARG A 391 -7.41 8.01 10.28
CA ARG A 391 -8.52 8.96 10.52
C ARG A 391 -9.51 8.98 9.35
N HIS A 392 -9.02 9.02 8.12
CA HIS A 392 -9.87 9.00 6.93
C HIS A 392 -10.60 7.67 6.77
N CYS A 393 -9.93 6.54 7.01
CA CYS A 393 -10.59 5.23 7.04
C CYS A 393 -11.70 5.16 8.09
N HIS A 394 -11.45 5.68 9.30
CA HIS A 394 -12.48 5.78 10.35
C HIS A 394 -13.70 6.58 9.88
N GLN A 395 -13.48 7.76 9.29
CA GLN A 395 -14.54 8.64 8.80
C GLN A 395 -15.31 8.02 7.63
N ILE A 396 -14.64 7.31 6.72
CA ILE A 396 -15.31 6.53 5.67
C ILE A 396 -16.22 5.47 6.31
N GLY A 397 -15.73 4.75 7.33
CA GLY A 397 -16.52 3.80 8.10
C GLY A 397 -17.79 4.38 8.73
N GLU A 398 -17.72 5.57 9.33
CA GLU A 398 -18.90 6.25 9.89
C GLU A 398 -19.93 6.59 8.81
N ASN A 399 -19.48 7.05 7.64
CA ASN A 399 -20.36 7.35 6.52
C ASN A 399 -20.96 6.07 5.91
N LEU A 400 -20.18 4.99 5.83
CA LEU A 400 -20.66 3.66 5.42
C LEU A 400 -21.70 3.14 6.40
N GLU A 401 -21.52 3.33 7.71
CA GLU A 401 -22.50 2.92 8.72
C GLU A 401 -23.80 3.73 8.58
N ALA A 402 -23.70 5.05 8.41
CA ALA A 402 -24.85 5.90 8.15
C ALA A 402 -25.59 5.50 6.87
N TYR A 403 -24.85 5.12 5.82
CA TYR A 403 -25.40 4.62 4.58
C TYR A 403 -26.08 3.25 4.75
N ALA A 404 -25.42 2.29 5.40
CA ALA A 404 -25.94 0.95 5.64
C ALA A 404 -27.19 0.95 6.53
N ARG A 405 -27.30 1.87 7.50
CA ARG A 405 -28.50 2.03 8.34
C ARG A 405 -29.75 2.44 7.57
N SER A 406 -29.59 2.93 6.34
CA SER A 406 -30.71 3.27 5.47
C SER A 406 -31.27 2.08 4.68
N PHE A 407 -30.60 0.93 4.74
CA PHE A 407 -31.06 -0.27 4.08
C PHE A 407 -32.40 -0.71 4.69
N PRO A 408 -33.37 -1.14 3.86
CA PRO A 408 -34.60 -1.72 4.37
C PRO A 408 -34.24 -2.94 5.24
N ARG A 409 -34.85 -3.01 6.42
CA ARG A 409 -34.66 -4.09 7.39
C ARG A 409 -35.53 -5.29 7.08
#